data_AF-A0AAP5LTK4-F1
#
_entry.id   AF-A0AAP5LTK4-F1
#
_cell.length_a   1.000
_cell.length_b   1.000
_cell.length_c   1.000
_cell.angle_alpha   90.00
_cell.angle_beta   90.00
_cell.angle_gamma   90.00
#
_symmetry.space_group_name_H-M   'P 1'
#
loop_
_entity.id
_entity.type
_entity.pdbx_description
1 polymer ?
#
loop_
_entity_poly.entity_id
_entity_poly.type
_entity_poly.pdbx_seq_one_letter_code
_entity_poly.pdbx_strand_id
1 'polypeptide(L)' 'MLALEAQQAIWRRSLKIAGGGRAGEREAKLMVKEKVSAAQRAAVQAAAGAGPVGITRGYRRKVRANVRRLSR' A
#
# COMPACT_ATOMS: atom_id res chain seq x y z
N MET A 1 0.75 15.91 -4.45
CA MET A 1 0.00 14.83 -5.13
C MET A 1 -0.03 13.48 -4.41
N LEU A 2 0.83 13.18 -3.40
CA LEU A 2 0.79 11.87 -2.71
C LEU A 2 -0.51 11.64 -1.92
N ALA A 3 -1.01 12.68 -1.24
CA ALA A 3 -2.24 12.60 -0.45
C ALA A 3 -3.46 12.19 -1.29
N LEU A 4 -3.59 12.74 -2.50
CA LEU A 4 -4.68 12.39 -3.43
C LEU A 4 -4.54 10.96 -3.97
N GLU A 5 -3.33 10.54 -4.34
CA GLU A 5 -3.04 9.15 -4.77
C GLU A 5 -3.34 8.15 -3.64
N ALA A 6 -3.02 8.52 -2.40
CA ALA A 6 -3.31 7.71 -1.22
C ALA A 6 -4.82 7.62 -0.96
N GLN A 7 -5.53 8.76 -1.00
CA GLN A 7 -6.98 8.79 -0.78
C GLN A 7 -7.73 7.97 -1.85
N GLN A 8 -7.30 8.05 -3.11
CA GLN A 8 -7.89 7.24 -4.18
C GLN A 8 -7.62 5.75 -3.99
N ALA A 9 -6.41 5.36 -3.55
CA ALA A 9 -6.11 3.97 -3.24
C ALA A 9 -6.95 3.44 -2.06
N ILE A 10 -7.13 4.26 -1.01
CA ILE A 10 -7.95 3.91 0.16
C ILE A 10 -9.40 3.70 -0.28
N TRP A 11 -9.98 4.67 -0.99
CA TRP A 11 -11.36 4.58 -1.46
C TRP A 11 -11.62 3.33 -2.31
N ARG A 12 -10.76 3.06 -3.30
CA ARG A 12 -10.90 1.88 -4.17
C ARG A 12 -10.77 0.56 -3.41
N ARG A 13 -9.89 0.48 -2.41
CA ARG A 13 -9.73 -0.71 -1.55
C ARG A 13 -10.97 -0.93 -0.69
N SER A 14 -11.48 0.13 -0.08
CA SER A 14 -12.71 0.07 0.72
C SER A 14 -13.90 -0.40 -0.11
N LEU A 15 -14.08 0.10 -1.34
CA LEU A 15 -15.14 -0.37 -2.24
C LEU A 15 -14.98 -1.85 -2.60
N LYS A 16 -13.75 -2.30 -2.90
CA LYS A 16 -13.49 -3.71 -3.28
C LYS A 16 -13.73 -4.68 -2.13
N ILE A 17 -13.43 -4.26 -0.90
CA ILE A 17 -13.71 -5.04 0.32
C ILE A 17 -15.21 -5.02 0.65
N ALA A 18 -15.85 -3.85 0.58
CA ALA A 18 -17.29 -3.70 0.85
C ALA A 18 -18.14 -4.50 -0.14
N GLY A 19 -17.70 -4.62 -1.40
CA GLY A 19 -18.34 -5.48 -2.41
C GLY A 19 -18.23 -6.99 -2.10
N GLY A 20 -17.42 -7.38 -1.12
CA GLY A 20 -17.32 -8.75 -0.63
C GLY A 20 -16.87 -9.78 -1.67
N GLY A 21 -17.25 -11.03 -1.43
CA GLY A 21 -16.94 -12.16 -2.30
C GLY A 21 -15.44 -12.45 -2.47
N ARG A 22 -15.11 -13.27 -3.47
CA ARG A 22 -13.73 -13.70 -3.74
C ARG A 22 -12.79 -12.55 -4.07
N ALA A 23 -13.29 -11.46 -4.66
CA ALA A 23 -12.49 -10.30 -5.02
C ALA A 23 -12.13 -9.46 -3.78
N GLY A 24 -13.09 -9.22 -2.88
CA GLY A 24 -12.86 -8.53 -1.61
C GLY A 24 -11.95 -9.30 -0.68
N GLU A 25 -12.14 -10.62 -0.56
CA GLU A 25 -11.26 -11.48 0.24
C GLU A 25 -9.81 -11.45 -0.27
N ARG A 26 -9.61 -11.53 -1.59
CA ARG A 26 -8.28 -11.42 -2.20
C ARG A 26 -7.64 -10.06 -1.90
N GLU A 27 -8.41 -8.98 -1.99
CA GLU A 27 -7.93 -7.63 -1.69
C GLU A 27 -7.51 -7.52 -0.22
N ALA A 28 -8.32 -8.04 0.72
CA ALA A 28 -8.00 -8.04 2.14
C ALA A 28 -6.69 -8.80 2.44
N LYS A 29 -6.53 -10.01 1.89
CA LYS A 29 -5.29 -10.80 2.04
C LYS A 29 -4.08 -10.08 1.47
N LEU A 30 -4.23 -9.46 0.29
CA LEU A 30 -3.16 -8.71 -0.35
C LEU A 30 -2.78 -7.47 0.46
N MET A 31 -3.76 -6.76 1.04
CA MET A 31 -3.52 -5.64 1.94
C MET A 31 -2.73 -6.02 3.20
N VAL A 32 -2.98 -7.21 3.77
CA VAL A 32 -2.21 -7.71 4.93
C VAL A 32 -0.78 -8.04 4.52
N LYS A 33 -0.60 -8.80 3.43
CA LYS A 33 0.74 -9.15 2.90
C LYS A 33 1.58 -7.90 2.60
N GLU A 34 0.96 -6.86 2.05
CA GLU A 34 1.62 -5.59 1.78
C GLU A 34 2.10 -4.88 3.06
N LYS A 35 1.29 -4.88 4.13
CA LYS A 35 1.64 -4.27 5.42
C LYS A 35 2.79 -5.02 6.09
N VAL A 36 2.73 -6.35 6.14
CA VAL A 36 3.79 -7.19 6.71
C VAL A 36 5.12 -6.97 5.98
N SER A 37 5.10 -6.98 4.65
CA SER A 37 6.30 -6.73 3.85
C SER A 37 6.82 -5.29 3.95
N ALA A 38 5.94 -4.31 4.19
CA ALA A 38 6.35 -2.94 4.46
C ALA A 38 7.00 -2.80 5.84
N ALA A 39 6.42 -3.43 6.86
CA ALA A 39 6.97 -3.45 8.23
C ALA A 39 8.35 -4.10 8.27
N GLN A 40 8.53 -5.25 7.61
CA GLN A 40 9.85 -5.90 7.49
C GLN A 40 10.88 -4.99 6.82
N ARG A 41 10.51 -4.33 5.72
CA ARG A 41 11.41 -3.38 5.04
C ARG A 41 11.76 -2.19 5.92
N ALA A 42 10.78 -1.64 6.63
CA ALA A 42 11.00 -0.53 7.55
C ALA A 42 11.91 -0.95 8.72
N ALA A 43 11.74 -2.15 9.27
CA ALA A 43 12.62 -2.69 10.32
C ALA A 43 14.07 -2.84 9.84
N VAL A 44 14.28 -3.38 8.63
CA VAL A 44 15.63 -3.48 8.02
C VAL A 44 16.22 -2.10 7.76
N GLN A 45 15.43 -1.16 7.23
CA GLN A 45 15.89 0.21 6.98
C GLN A 45 16.24 0.96 8.26
N ALA A 46 15.46 0.78 9.32
CA ALA A 46 15.73 1.34 10.63
C ALA A 46 17.02 0.76 11.23
N ALA A 47 17.19 -0.56 11.20
CA ALA A 47 18.41 -1.23 11.66
C ALA A 47 19.66 -0.82 10.86
N ALA A 48 19.50 -0.50 9.57
CA ALA A 48 20.58 -0.04 8.69
C ALA A 48 20.85 1.48 8.76
N GLY A 49 20.15 2.24 9.60
CA GLY A 49 20.35 3.69 9.75
C GLY A 49 19.88 4.53 8.56
N ALA A 50 18.90 4.05 7.79
CA ALA A 50 18.43 4.74 6.58
C ALA A 50 17.74 6.09 6.89
N GLY A 51 18.12 7.14 6.16
CA GLY A 51 17.54 8.48 6.33
C GLY A 51 16.07 8.61 5.89
N PRO A 52 15.26 9.48 6.54
CA PRO A 52 13.80 9.60 6.33
C PRO A 52 13.35 9.88 4.87
N VAL A 53 14.19 10.52 4.07
CA VAL A 53 13.88 10.90 2.68
C VAL A 53 13.81 9.70 1.74
N GLY A 54 14.60 8.65 1.98
CA GLY A 54 14.54 7.41 1.19
C GLY A 54 13.23 6.62 1.42
N ILE A 55 12.73 6.68 2.66
CA ILE A 55 11.52 5.98 3.11
C ILE A 55 10.28 6.57 2.42
N THR A 56 10.16 7.90 2.38
CA THR A 56 9.01 8.58 1.76
C THR A 56 8.93 8.36 0.24
N ARG A 57 10.06 8.34 -0.47
CA ARG A 57 10.13 7.98 -1.90
C ARG A 57 9.65 6.55 -2.15
N GLY A 58 10.03 5.59 -1.30
CA GLY A 58 9.56 4.21 -1.36
C GLY A 58 8.04 4.09 -1.19
N TYR A 59 7.48 4.80 -0.21
CA TYR A 59 6.03 4.85 0.04
C TYR A 59 5.26 5.37 -1.18
N ARG A 60 5.71 6.46 -1.80
CA ARG A 60 5.05 7.04 -2.98
C ARG A 60 5.00 6.08 -4.17
N ARG A 61 6.08 5.34 -4.42
CA ARG A 61 6.12 4.32 -5.49
C ARG A 61 5.08 3.23 -5.24
N LYS A 62 4.94 2.78 -3.98
CA LYS A 62 4.00 1.74 -3.59
C LYS A 62 2.54 2.19 -3.72
N VAL A 63 2.22 3.42 -3.29
CA VAL A 63 0.87 4.00 -3.45
C VAL A 63 0.48 4.10 -4.92
N ARG A 64 1.37 4.56 -5.80
CA ARG A 64 1.10 4.65 -7.24
C ARG A 64 0.86 3.28 -7.88
N ALA A 65 1.64 2.27 -7.52
CA ALA A 65 1.43 0.91 -7.98
C ALA A 65 0.05 0.38 -7.57
N ASN A 66 -0.39 0.70 -6.35
CA ASN A 66 -1.71 0.32 -5.85
C ASN A 66 -2.83 1.00 -6.63
N VAL A 67 -2.75 2.31 -6.85
CA VAL A 67 -3.73 3.04 -7.67
C VAL A 67 -3.86 2.42 -9.05
N ARG A 68 -2.75 2.14 -9.73
CA ARG A 68 -2.75 1.50 -11.06
C ARG A 68 -3.40 0.13 -11.06
N ARG A 69 -3.12 -0.72 -10.06
CA ARG A 69 -3.71 -2.06 -9.95
C ARG A 69 -5.22 -2.00 -9.68
N LEU A 70 -5.66 -1.06 -8.86
CA LEU A 70 -7.07 -0.90 -8.48
C LEU A 70 -7.91 -0.15 -9.51
N SER A 71 -7.27 0.44 -10.51
CA SER A 71 -7.94 1.09 -11.64
C SER A 71 -8.12 0.16 -12.84
N ARG A 72 -7.58 -1.07 -12.75
CA ARG A 72 -7.92 -2.19 -13.63
C ARG A 72 -8.98 -3.05 -12.95
#